data_AF-A0A9X8T387-F1
#
_entry.id   AF-A0A9X8T387-F1
#
_cell.length_a   1.000
_cell.length_b   1.000
_cell.length_c   1.000
_cell.angle_alpha   90.00
_cell.angle_beta   90.00
_cell.angle_gamma   90.00
#
_symmetry.space_group_name_H-M   'P 1'
#
loop_
_entity.id
_entity.type
_entity.pdbx_description
1 polymer ?
#
loop_
_entity_poly.entity_id
_entity_poly.type
_entity_poly.pdbx_seq_one_letter_code
_entity_poly.pdbx_strand_id
1 'polypeptide(L)'
;MQIIKRDGQVAEFDPDKIYQAIIKAARTVYVIDDTWRQNLAQVTKKVVIDLEEVHAERPTINMIQSLVENRLMDAGYITIAEHYISYRLQRDLERNGYGDNIIVHLRFEQTK
;
A
#
# COMPACT_ATOMS: atom_id res chain seq x y z
N MET A 1 -15.19 7.56 7.50
CA MET A 1 -13.99 8.16 8.12
C MET A 1 -13.34 9.07 7.10
N GLN A 2 -12.75 10.18 7.53
CA GLN A 2 -12.02 11.10 6.64
C GLN A 2 -10.51 10.93 6.80
N ILE A 3 -9.76 11.16 5.72
CA ILE A 3 -8.31 11.05 5.70
C ILE A 3 -7.66 12.35 5.23
N ILE A 4 -6.43 12.59 5.66
CA ILE A 4 -5.61 13.71 5.19
C ILE A 4 -4.70 13.21 4.07
N LYS A 5 -4.90 13.74 2.87
CA LYS A 5 -4.04 13.49 1.70
C LYS A 5 -2.69 14.21 1.87
N ARG A 6 -1.75 13.92 0.97
CA ARG A 6 -0.38 14.46 1.06
C ARG A 6 -0.29 15.97 0.88
N ASP A 7 -1.21 16.53 0.11
CA ASP A 7 -1.37 17.98 -0.10
C ASP A 7 -2.14 18.65 1.05
N GLY A 8 -2.49 17.91 2.10
CA GLY A 8 -3.27 18.39 3.24
C GLY A 8 -4.79 18.38 3.01
N GLN A 9 -5.26 18.04 1.80
CA GLN A 9 -6.69 17.99 1.53
C GLN A 9 -7.36 16.84 2.28
N VAL A 10 -8.60 17.07 2.72
CA VAL A 10 -9.43 16.03 3.35
C VAL A 10 -10.20 15.26 2.28
N ALA A 11 -10.26 13.94 2.40
CA ALA A 11 -11.05 13.09 1.53
C ALA A 11 -11.75 11.97 2.31
N GLU A 12 -12.84 11.44 1.76
CA GLU A 12 -13.50 10.27 2.31
C GLU A 12 -12.60 9.02 2.17
N PHE A 13 -12.49 8.27 3.27
CA PHE A 13 -11.84 6.97 3.31
C PHE A 13 -12.67 5.94 2.54
N ASP A 14 -11.99 5.19 1.68
CA ASP A 14 -12.60 4.11 0.92
C ASP A 14 -11.65 2.90 0.93
N PRO A 15 -12.00 1.81 1.64
CA PRO A 15 -11.15 0.63 1.74
C PRO A 15 -10.99 -0.10 0.40
N ASP A 16 -11.91 0.06 -0.56
CA ASP A 16 -11.74 -0.53 -1.89
C ASP A 16 -10.50 0.07 -2.58
N LYS A 17 -10.17 1.34 -2.35
CA LYS A 17 -8.94 1.94 -2.90
C LYS A 17 -7.67 1.26 -2.41
N ILE A 18 -7.65 0.78 -1.16
CA ILE A 18 -6.54 -0.01 -0.63
C ILE A 18 -6.48 -1.35 -1.36
N TYR A 19 -7.60 -2.06 -1.44
CA TYR A 19 -7.69 -3.35 -2.11
C TYR A 19 -7.24 -3.26 -3.57
N GLN A 20 -7.73 -2.28 -4.33
CA GLN A 20 -7.34 -2.07 -5.72
C GLN A 20 -5.85 -1.75 -5.86
N ALA A 21 -5.26 -0.99 -4.93
CA ALA A 21 -3.83 -0.69 -4.94
C ALA A 21 -2.98 -1.94 -4.69
N ILE A 22 -3.38 -2.78 -3.73
CA ILE A 22 -2.76 -4.08 -3.45
C ILE A 22 -2.87 -5.00 -4.67
N ILE A 23 -4.06 -5.10 -5.29
CA ILE A 23 -4.30 -5.92 -6.49
C ILE A 23 -3.44 -5.45 -7.67
N LYS A 24 -3.29 -4.13 -7.85
CA LYS A 24 -2.41 -3.59 -8.91
C LYS A 24 -0.97 -4.02 -8.70
N ALA A 25 -0.44 -3.91 -7.48
CA ALA A 25 0.91 -4.38 -7.18
C ALA A 25 1.03 -5.90 -7.40
N ALA A 26 0.07 -6.69 -6.90
CA ALA A 26 0.06 -8.14 -7.04
C ALA A 26 0.05 -8.61 -8.50
N ARG A 27 -0.70 -7.93 -9.38
CA ARG A 27 -0.79 -8.24 -10.81
C ARG A 27 0.51 -7.99 -11.59
N THR A 28 1.43 -7.20 -11.05
CA THR A 28 2.74 -7.02 -11.69
C THR A 28 3.67 -8.21 -11.50
N VAL A 29 3.34 -9.13 -10.58
CA VAL A 29 4.20 -10.26 -10.19
C VAL A 29 3.50 -11.61 -10.32
N TYR A 30 2.18 -11.68 -10.15
CA TYR A 30 1.41 -12.92 -10.19
C TYR A 30 0.17 -12.83 -11.07
N VAL A 31 -0.27 -13.98 -11.58
CA VAL A 31 -1.62 -14.14 -12.12
C VAL A 31 -2.59 -14.27 -10.94
N ILE A 32 -3.58 -13.38 -10.89
CA ILE A 32 -4.48 -13.22 -9.73
C ILE A 32 -5.80 -13.95 -9.98
N ASP A 33 -5.88 -15.17 -9.45
CA ASP A 33 -7.09 -15.99 -9.36
C ASP A 33 -7.98 -15.59 -8.17
N ASP A 34 -9.08 -16.33 -7.95
CA ASP A 34 -10.02 -16.05 -6.89
C ASP A 34 -9.43 -16.28 -5.49
N THR A 35 -8.54 -17.26 -5.33
CA THR A 35 -7.84 -17.53 -4.07
C THR A 35 -6.96 -16.33 -3.69
N TRP A 36 -6.17 -15.81 -4.64
CA TRP A 36 -5.39 -14.60 -4.43
C TRP A 36 -6.28 -13.40 -4.08
N ARG A 37 -7.42 -13.23 -4.77
CA ARG A 37 -8.35 -12.12 -4.50
C ARG A 37 -8.90 -12.19 -3.08
N GLN A 38 -9.29 -13.38 -2.61
CA GLN A 38 -9.77 -13.59 -1.26
C GLN A 38 -8.69 -13.28 -0.24
N ASN A 39 -7.47 -13.80 -0.44
CA ASN A 39 -6.34 -13.56 0.45
C ASN A 39 -5.97 -12.08 0.58
N LEU A 40 -5.87 -11.36 -0.55
CA LEU A 40 -5.55 -9.93 -0.55
C LEU A 40 -6.71 -9.07 0.00
N ALA A 41 -7.95 -9.54 -0.10
CA ALA A 41 -9.08 -8.91 0.58
C ALA A 41 -8.96 -9.07 2.10
N GLN A 42 -8.45 -10.21 2.61
CA GLN A 42 -8.18 -10.38 4.04
C GLN A 42 -7.05 -9.46 4.52
N VAL A 43 -5.99 -9.26 3.72
CA VAL A 43 -4.95 -8.25 4.02
C VAL A 43 -5.58 -6.86 4.13
N THR A 44 -6.44 -6.49 3.18
CA THR A 44 -7.14 -5.19 3.21
C THR A 44 -8.00 -5.03 4.46
N LYS A 45 -8.75 -6.06 4.86
CA LYS A 45 -9.54 -6.03 6.10
C LYS A 45 -8.67 -5.80 7.33
N LYS A 46 -7.51 -6.45 7.42
CA LYS A 46 -6.56 -6.24 8.52
C LYS A 46 -6.04 -4.81 8.56
N VAL A 47 -5.72 -4.20 7.42
CA VAL A 47 -5.32 -2.78 7.35
C VAL A 47 -6.41 -1.86 7.88
N VAL A 48 -7.68 -2.13 7.56
CA VAL A 48 -8.81 -1.35 8.07
C VAL A 48 -8.94 -1.48 9.59
N ILE A 49 -8.81 -2.70 10.12
CA ILE A 49 -8.81 -2.95 11.56
C ILE A 49 -7.67 -2.17 12.24
N ASP A 50 -6.44 -2.26 11.72
CA ASP A 50 -5.30 -1.53 12.28
C ASP A 50 -5.54 -0.03 12.29
N LEU A 51 -6.15 0.49 11.23
CA LEU A 51 -6.44 1.91 11.08
C LEU A 51 -7.46 2.39 12.12
N GLU A 52 -8.47 1.56 12.42
CA GLU A 52 -9.45 1.81 13.48
C GLU A 52 -8.80 1.74 14.88
N GLU A 53 -7.90 0.79 15.11
CA GLU A 53 -7.17 0.62 16.37
C GLU A 53 -6.18 1.76 16.68
N VAL A 54 -5.70 2.48 15.68
CA VAL A 54 -4.87 3.68 15.88
C VAL A 54 -5.67 4.83 16.50
N HIS A 55 -7.01 4.80 16.48
CA HIS A 55 -7.90 5.83 17.03
C HIS A 55 -7.58 7.26 16.56
N ALA A 56 -6.98 7.41 15.37
CA ALA A 56 -6.72 8.71 14.77
C ALA A 56 -8.01 9.30 14.20
N GLU A 57 -8.36 10.52 14.61
CA GLU A 57 -9.57 11.21 14.12
C GLU A 57 -9.52 11.42 12.59
N ARG A 58 -8.33 11.72 12.06
CA ARG A 58 -8.08 11.90 10.62
C ARG A 58 -6.73 11.30 10.23
N PRO A 59 -6.67 9.99 9.94
CA PRO A 59 -5.42 9.36 9.55
C PRO A 59 -4.85 9.98 8.27
N THR A 60 -3.52 10.08 8.20
CA THR A 60 -2.86 10.54 6.98
C THR A 60 -2.76 9.41 5.95
N ILE A 61 -2.73 9.77 4.67
CA ILE A 61 -2.51 8.79 3.60
C ILE A 61 -1.19 8.03 3.75
N ASN A 62 -0.16 8.69 4.29
CA ASN A 62 1.14 8.03 4.54
C ASN A 62 1.01 6.96 5.64
N MET A 63 0.21 7.21 6.69
CA MET A 63 -0.05 6.21 7.72
C MET A 63 -0.77 4.98 7.15
N ILE A 64 -1.80 5.20 6.32
CA ILE A 64 -2.51 4.11 5.64
C ILE A 64 -1.54 3.30 4.76
N GLN A 65 -0.65 3.99 4.04
CA GLN A 65 0.37 3.34 3.22
C GLN A 65 1.30 2.46 4.06
N SER A 66 1.79 2.96 5.21
CA SER A 66 2.62 2.16 6.13
C SER A 66 1.89 0.93 6.66
N LEU A 67 0.60 1.05 6.99
CA LEU A 67 -0.20 -0.11 7.43
C LEU A 67 -0.32 -1.17 6.32
N VAL A 68 -0.54 -0.74 5.07
CA VAL A 68 -0.57 -1.66 3.91
C VAL A 68 0.77 -2.37 3.73
N GLU A 69 1.87 -1.62 3.78
CA GLU A 69 3.23 -2.16 3.64
C GLU A 69 3.51 -3.21 4.73
N ASN A 70 3.22 -2.88 5.99
CA ASN A 70 3.39 -3.79 7.12
C ASN A 70 2.53 -5.04 6.96
N ARG A 71 1.25 -4.92 6.60
CA ARG A 71 0.37 -6.08 6.47
C ARG A 71 0.71 -6.99 5.29
N LEU A 72 1.26 -6.45 4.21
CA LEU A 72 1.80 -7.28 3.13
C LEU A 72 3.04 -8.06 3.59
N MET A 73 3.94 -7.41 4.34
CA MET A 73 5.13 -8.07 4.90
C MET A 73 4.76 -9.14 5.94
N ASP A 74 3.89 -8.82 6.90
CA ASP A 74 3.42 -9.74 7.95
C ASP A 74 2.74 -10.99 7.36
N ALA A 75 2.01 -10.83 6.26
CA ALA A 75 1.33 -11.92 5.58
C ALA A 75 2.26 -12.75 4.68
N GLY A 76 3.55 -12.41 4.60
CA GLY A 76 4.54 -13.10 3.77
C GLY A 76 4.45 -12.76 2.28
N TYR A 77 3.67 -11.75 1.89
CA TYR A 77 3.57 -11.28 0.50
C TYR A 77 4.73 -10.35 0.14
N ILE A 78 5.95 -10.80 0.36
CA ILE A 78 7.19 -10.02 0.26
C ILE A 78 7.34 -9.38 -1.12
N THR A 79 7.19 -10.15 -2.19
CA THR A 79 7.32 -9.64 -3.57
C THR A 79 6.21 -8.65 -3.95
N ILE A 80 5.00 -8.80 -3.38
CA ILE A 80 3.93 -7.82 -3.57
C ILE A 80 4.26 -6.52 -2.83
N ALA A 81 4.79 -6.62 -1.61
CA ALA A 81 5.22 -5.47 -0.82
C ALA A 81 6.33 -4.68 -1.54
N GLU A 82 7.35 -5.36 -2.09
CA GLU A 82 8.43 -4.73 -2.88
C GLU A 82 7.87 -3.85 -4.02
N HIS A 83 6.94 -4.41 -4.80
CA HIS A 83 6.34 -3.73 -5.94
C HIS A 83 5.41 -2.60 -5.51
N TYR A 84 4.64 -2.80 -4.43
CA TYR A 84 3.78 -1.76 -3.87
C TYR A 84 4.60 -0.55 -3.37
N ILE A 85 5.67 -0.81 -2.60
CA ILE A 85 6.54 0.23 -2.05
C ILE A 85 7.31 0.92 -3.17
N SER A 86 7.88 0.16 -4.12
CA SER A 86 8.59 0.74 -5.27
C SER A 86 7.70 1.69 -6.06
N TYR A 87 6.48 1.24 -6.39
CA TYR A 87 5.51 2.07 -7.10
C TYR A 87 5.15 3.32 -6.30
N ARG A 88 4.89 3.20 -5.00
CA ARG A 88 4.57 4.34 -4.15
C ARG A 88 5.71 5.36 -4.14
N LEU A 89 6.95 4.92 -3.90
CA LEU A 89 8.12 5.77 -3.87
C LEU A 89 8.38 6.43 -5.23
N GLN A 90 8.22 5.68 -6.33
CA GLN A 90 8.34 6.23 -7.68
C GLN A 90 7.34 7.38 -7.89
N ARG A 91 6.07 7.17 -7.52
CA ARG A 91 5.03 8.21 -7.60
C ARG A 91 5.35 9.41 -6.69
N ASP A 92 6.06 9.21 -5.58
CA ASP A 92 6.46 10.30 -4.68
C ASP A 92 7.57 11.15 -5.31
N LEU A 93 8.53 10.51 -5.98
CA LEU A 93 9.57 11.19 -6.75
C LEU A 93 9.00 11.98 -7.93
N GLU A 94 8.07 11.38 -8.69
CA GLU A 94 7.39 12.07 -9.79
C GLU A 94 6.67 13.34 -9.33
N ARG A 95 5.95 13.29 -8.20
CA ARG A 95 5.27 14.46 -7.64
C ARG A 95 6.22 15.56 -7.19
N ASN A 96 7.43 15.19 -6.77
CA ASN A 96 8.45 16.13 -6.32
C ASN A 96 9.41 16.57 -7.44
N GLY A 97 9.14 16.21 -8.70
CA GLY A 97 9.93 16.63 -9.86
C GLY A 97 11.20 15.81 -10.12
N TYR A 98 11.36 14.65 -9.49
CA TYR A 98 12.51 13.76 -9.66
C TYR A 98 12.23 12.56 -10.60
N GLY A 99 11.01 12.47 -11.15
CA GLY A 99 10.56 11.30 -11.92
C GLY A 99 11.43 10.94 -13.14
N ASP A 100 12.04 11.94 -13.78
CA ASP A 100 12.87 11.74 -14.98
C ASP A 100 14.32 11.36 -14.65
N ASN A 101 14.76 11.58 -13.42
CA ASN A 101 16.15 11.42 -13.00
C ASN A 101 16.39 10.20 -12.11
N ILE A 102 15.32 9.66 -11.50
CA ILE A 102 15.41 8.60 -10.51
C ILE A 102 14.35 7.53 -10.77
N ILE A 103 14.81 6.28 -10.89
CA ILE A 103 13.97 5.10 -10.96
C ILE A 103 14.13 4.32 -9.65
N VAL A 104 13.01 3.98 -9.01
CA VAL A 104 12.99 3.18 -7.80
C VAL A 104 12.97 1.70 -8.16
N HIS A 105 13.99 0.98 -7.70
CA HIS A 105 14.01 -0.47 -7.63
C HIS A 105 14.22 -0.89 -6.19
N LEU A 106 13.22 -1.55 -5.59
CA LEU A 106 13.33 -2.16 -4.28
C LEU A 106 13.37 -3.68 -4.41
N ARG A 107 14.31 -4.30 -3.68
CA ARG A 107 14.36 -5.74 -3.50
C ARG A 107 14.76 -6.02 -2.05
N PHE A 108 13.98 -6.82 -1.37
CA PHE A 108 14.29 -7.33 -0.04
C PHE A 108 15.19 -8.56 -0.15
N GLU A 109 16.20 -8.59 0.70
CA GLU A 109 17.04 -9.77 0.88
C GLU A 109 16.61 -10.47 2.16
N GLN A 110 16.26 -11.75 2.07
CA GLN A 110 15.96 -12.54 3.25
C GLN A 110 17.27 -12.94 3.94
N THR A 111 17.49 -12.39 5.12
CA THR A 111 18.62 -12.72 5.96
C THR A 111 18.30 -13.93 6.84
N LYS A 112 18.12 -15.10 6.20
CA LYS A 112 17.79 -16.40 6.83
C LYS A 112 16.35 -16.58 7.30
#